data_AF-A0A821Z878-F1
#
_entry.id   AF-A0A821Z878-F1
#
_cell.length_a   1.000
_cell.length_b   1.000
_cell.length_c   1.000
_cell.angle_alpha   90.00
_cell.angle_beta   90.00
_cell.angle_gamma   90.00
#
_symmetry.space_group_name_H-M   'P 1'
#
loop_
_entity.id
_entity.type
_entity.pdbx_description
1 polymer ?
#
loop_
_entity_poly.entity_id
_entity_poly.type
_entity_poly.pdbx_seq_one_letter_code
_entity_poly.pdbx_strand_id
1 'polypeptide(L)' 'IKDSERFADEDKKVKDRVDAKNELESYVYTLKTQVADKEKLGGKLSADDKSTIEKEIEEKIKWLDENQASAEIDDFKAQK' A
#
# COMPACT_ATOMS: atom_id res chain seq x y z
N ILE A 1 -29.56 16.94 14.06
CA ILE A 1 -28.23 17.59 13.96
C ILE A 1 -27.13 16.61 14.37
N LYS A 2 -27.18 16.01 15.56
CA LYS A 2 -26.22 14.97 16.01
C LYS A 2 -26.05 13.78 15.06
N ASP A 3 -27.12 13.31 14.43
CA ASP A 3 -27.02 12.18 13.49
C ASP A 3 -26.25 12.56 12.21
N SER A 4 -26.43 13.80 11.72
CA SER A 4 -25.73 14.28 10.52
C SER A 4 -24.23 14.41 10.74
N GLU A 5 -23.81 14.85 11.93
CA GLU A 5 -22.39 14.93 12.30
C GLU A 5 -21.78 13.53 12.44
N ARG A 6 -22.52 12.59 13.04
CA ARG A 6 -22.08 11.20 13.16
C ARG A 6 -21.88 10.52 11.80
N PHE A 7 -22.82 10.69 10.87
CA PHE A 7 -22.68 10.14 9.52
C PHE A 7 -21.51 10.77 8.76
N ALA A 8 -21.30 12.09 8.89
CA ALA A 8 -20.16 12.75 8.27
C ALA A 8 -18.80 12.24 8.80
N ASP A 9 -18.70 11.96 10.09
CA ASP A 9 -17.49 11.39 10.70
C ASP A 9 -17.25 9.93 10.27
N GLU A 10 -18.31 9.12 10.18
CA GLU A 10 -18.23 7.74 9.69
C GLU A 10 -17.80 7.69 8.21
N ASP A 11 -18.40 8.53 7.36
CA ASP A 11 -18.04 8.64 5.93
C ASP A 11 -16.59 9.11 5.77
N LYS A 12 -16.15 10.07 6.59
CA LYS A 12 -14.76 10.55 6.59
C LYS A 12 -13.78 9.43 6.95
N LYS A 13 -14.07 8.63 7.98
CA LYS A 13 -13.21 7.50 8.36
C LYS A 13 -13.10 6.47 7.25
N VAL A 14 -14.22 6.12 6.62
CA VAL A 14 -14.23 5.18 5.49
C VAL A 14 -13.41 5.73 4.32
N LYS A 15 -13.59 7.01 3.98
CA LYS A 15 -12.81 7.67 2.93
C LYS A 15 -11.32 7.66 3.24
N ASP A 16 -10.93 8.11 4.43
CA ASP A 16 -9.53 8.21 4.83
C ASP A 16 -8.86 6.81 4.84
N ARG A 17 -9.60 5.75 5.20
CA ARG A 17 -9.14 4.35 5.12
C ARG A 17 -8.92 3.90 3.68
N VAL A 18 -9.87 4.17 2.78
CA VAL A 18 -9.76 3.82 1.36
C VAL A 18 -8.59 4.56 0.72
N ASP A 19 -8.42 5.84 1.03
CA ASP A 19 -7.32 6.65 0.49
C ASP A 19 -5.96 6.09 0.97
N ALA A 20 -5.83 5.73 2.25
CA ALA A 20 -4.60 5.12 2.78
C ALA A 20 -4.27 3.76 2.13
N LYS A 21 -5.28 2.91 1.92
CA LYS A 21 -5.13 1.64 1.18
C LYS A 21 -4.63 1.89 -0.24
N ASN A 22 -5.29 2.78 -0.98
CA ASN A 22 -4.97 3.07 -2.38
C ASN A 22 -3.55 3.64 -2.54
N GLU A 23 -3.12 4.46 -1.58
CA GLU A 23 -1.76 5.02 -1.59
C GLU A 23 -0.69 3.94 -1.39
N LEU A 24 -0.88 3.03 -0.42
CA LEU A 24 0.03 1.89 -0.22
C LEU A 24 0.04 0.97 -1.45
N GLU A 25 -1.13 0.63 -1.98
CA GLU A 25 -1.25 -0.21 -3.17
C GLU A 25 -0.52 0.41 -4.37
N SER A 26 -0.78 1.68 -4.66
CA SER A 26 -0.13 2.40 -5.74
C SER A 26 1.40 2.46 -5.56
N TYR A 27 1.87 2.69 -4.34
CA TYR A 27 3.29 2.73 -4.02
C TYR A 27 3.98 1.39 -4.28
N VAL A 28 3.41 0.29 -3.76
CA VAL A 28 3.96 -1.06 -3.89
C VAL A 28 4.00 -1.49 -5.36
N TYR A 29 2.94 -1.25 -6.14
CA TYR A 29 2.93 -1.59 -7.57
C TYR A 29 3.85 -0.70 -8.41
N THR A 30 4.00 0.57 -8.04
CA THR A 30 4.98 1.46 -8.68
C THR A 30 6.40 0.96 -8.46
N LEU A 31 6.75 0.59 -7.22
CA LEU A 31 8.05 0.00 -6.89
C LEU A 31 8.28 -1.30 -7.66
N LYS A 32 7.29 -2.19 -7.73
CA LYS A 32 7.36 -3.43 -8.50
C LYS A 32 7.72 -3.16 -9.96
N THR A 33 7.06 -2.18 -10.57
CA THR A 33 7.31 -1.78 -11.95
C THR A 33 8.73 -1.21 -12.13
N GLN A 34 9.20 -0.37 -11.20
CA GLN A 34 10.54 0.22 -11.25
C GLN A 34 11.65 -0.82 -11.10
N VAL A 35 11.48 -1.80 -10.22
CA VAL A 35 12.44 -2.89 -9.96
C VAL A 35 12.46 -3.90 -11.12
N ALA A 36 11.33 -4.08 -11.81
CA ALA A 36 11.26 -4.89 -13.03
C ALA A 36 11.94 -4.22 -14.24
N ASP A 37 12.03 -2.89 -14.27
CA ASP A 37 12.61 -2.11 -15.36
C ASP A 37 14.15 -2.23 -15.40
N LYS A 38 14.65 -3.15 -16.23
CA LYS A 38 16.09 -3.41 -16.44
C LYS A 38 16.84 -2.22 -17.06
N GLU A 39 16.15 -1.31 -17.73
CA GLU A 39 16.77 -0.11 -18.32
C GLU A 39 16.88 1.03 -17.30
N LYS A 40 16.22 0.91 -16.13
CA LYS A 40 16.22 1.91 -15.06
C LYS A 40 16.73 1.34 -13.74
N LEU A 41 15.89 1.36 -12.69
CA LEU A 41 16.28 0.98 -11.33
C LEU A 41 16.63 -0.51 -11.28
N GLY A 42 15.84 -1.36 -11.93
CA GLY A 42 16.07 -2.81 -11.99
C GLY A 42 17.41 -3.22 -12.59
N GLY A 43 18.02 -2.40 -13.46
CA GLY A 43 19.36 -2.64 -14.02
C GLY A 43 20.51 -2.11 -13.15
N LYS A 44 20.20 -1.27 -12.17
CA LYS A 44 21.18 -0.68 -11.24
C LYS A 44 21.32 -1.44 -9.93
N LEU A 45 20.35 -2.31 -9.63
CA LEU A 45 20.34 -3.14 -8.42
C LEU A 45 21.22 -4.37 -8.62
N SER A 46 21.90 -4.80 -7.55
CA SER A 46 22.51 -6.12 -7.52
C SER A 46 21.43 -7.22 -7.57
N ALA A 47 21.81 -8.45 -7.92
CA ALA A 47 20.86 -9.57 -7.90
C ALA A 47 20.27 -9.81 -6.50
N ASP A 48 21.10 -9.67 -5.45
CA ASP A 48 20.71 -9.87 -4.06
C ASP A 48 19.76 -8.76 -3.59
N ASP A 49 20.06 -7.49 -3.90
CA ASP A 49 19.17 -6.37 -3.56
C ASP A 49 17.84 -6.50 -4.29
N LYS A 50 17.88 -6.85 -5.58
CA LYS A 50 16.68 -7.05 -6.39
C LYS A 50 15.80 -8.15 -5.81
N SER A 51 16.38 -9.32 -5.50
CA SER A 51 15.64 -10.43 -4.89
C SER A 51 15.05 -10.06 -3.53
N THR A 52 15.77 -9.28 -2.72
CA THR A 52 15.28 -8.82 -1.42
C THR A 52 14.10 -7.88 -1.59
N ILE A 53 14.21 -6.90 -2.48
CA ILE A 53 13.15 -5.92 -2.75
C ILE A 53 11.92 -6.61 -3.36
N GLU A 54 12.09 -7.54 -4.30
CA GLU A 54 10.98 -8.29 -4.89
C GLU A 54 10.23 -9.11 -3.83
N LYS A 55 10.94 -9.75 -2.90
CA LYS A 55 10.35 -10.49 -1.78
C LYS A 55 9.52 -9.57 -0.87
N GLU A 56 10.07 -8.43 -0.46
CA GLU A 56 9.36 -7.46 0.38
C GLU A 56 8.10 -6.92 -0.33
N ILE A 57 8.20 -6.62 -1.62
CA ILE A 57 7.04 -6.20 -2.43
C ILE A 57 5.96 -7.27 -2.44
N GLU A 58 6.32 -8.54 -2.65
CA GLU A 58 5.36 -9.65 -2.62
C GLU A 58 4.71 -9.83 -1.25
N GLU A 59 5.47 -9.71 -0.16
CA GLU A 59 4.94 -9.76 1.19
C GLU A 59 3.94 -8.62 1.47
N LYS A 60 4.21 -7.40 0.98
CA LYS A 60 3.30 -6.25 1.11
C LYS A 60 2.04 -6.41 0.27
N ILE A 61 2.13 -6.95 -0.95
CA ILE A 61 0.96 -7.26 -1.77
C ILE A 61 0.09 -8.31 -1.08
N LYS A 62 0.71 -9.38 -0.57
CA LYS A 62 -0.01 -10.42 0.17
C LYS A 62 -0.71 -9.85 1.41
N TRP A 63 -0.01 -9.02 2.18
CA TRP A 63 -0.60 -8.36 3.34
C TRP A 63 -1.78 -7.48 2.94
N LEU A 64 -1.65 -6.68 1.86
CA LEU A 64 -2.74 -5.88 1.33
C LEU A 64 -3.95 -6.76 1.02
N ASP A 65 -3.77 -7.87 0.30
CA ASP A 65 -4.83 -8.80 -0.10
C ASP A 65 -5.52 -9.49 1.07
N GLU A 66 -4.78 -9.84 2.12
CA GLU A 66 -5.33 -10.46 3.32
C GLU A 66 -6.07 -9.46 4.22
N ASN A 67 -5.70 -8.17 4.18
CA ASN A 67 -6.17 -7.16 5.13
C ASN A 67 -7.08 -6.07 4.50
N GLN A 68 -7.47 -6.23 3.22
CA GLN A 68 -8.23 -5.23 2.46
C GLN A 68 -9.50 -4.72 3.17
N ALA A 69 -10.17 -5.58 3.92
CA ALA A 69 -11.46 -5.32 4.54
C ALA A 69 -11.38 -5.03 6.06
N SER A 70 -10.27 -5.38 6.71
CA SER A 70 -10.12 -5.38 8.18
C SER A 70 -9.05 -4.45 8.70
N ALA A 71 -8.10 -4.01 7.87
CA ALA A 71 -7.08 -3.05 8.29
C ALA A 71 -7.66 -1.64 8.43
N GLU A 72 -7.19 -0.93 9.45
CA GLU A 72 -7.51 0.46 9.71
C GLU A 72 -6.49 1.39 9.04
N ILE A 73 -6.77 2.69 9.06
CA ILE A 73 -5.92 3.73 8.46
C ILE A 73 -4.46 3.59 8.92
N ASP A 74 -4.24 3.39 10.22
CA ASP A 74 -2.91 3.32 10.80
C ASP A 74 -2.17 2.02 10.43
N ASP A 75 -2.90 0.92 10.20
CA ASP A 75 -2.33 -0.33 9.70
C ASP A 75 -1.76 -0.12 8.29
N PHE A 76 -2.53 0.50 7.39
CA PHE A 76 -2.06 0.81 6.03
C PHE A 76 -0.86 1.76 6.05
N LYS A 77 -0.84 2.74 6.95
CA LYS A 77 0.30 3.66 7.11
C LYS A 77 1.55 2.98 7.65
N ALA A 78 1.40 2.01 8.56
CA ALA A 78 2.51 1.27 9.15
C ALA A 78 3.20 0.32 8.16
N GLN A 79 2.57 0.02 7.02
CA GLN A 79 3.14 -0.84 5.99
C GLN A 79 4.03 -0.10 4.98
N LYS A 80 3.93 1.23 4.88
CA LYS A 80 4.83 2.05 4.05
C LYS A 80 6.24 2.06 4.62
#